data_AF-A0A958GH32-F1
#
_entry.id   AF-A0A958GH32-F1
#
_cell.length_a   1.000
_cell.length_b   1.000
_cell.length_c   1.000
_cell.angle_alpha   90.00
_cell.angle_beta   90.00
_cell.angle_gamma   90.00
#
_symmetry.space_group_name_H-M   'P 1'
#
loop_
_entity.id
_entity.type
_entity.pdbx_description
1 polymer ?
#
loop_
_entity_poly.entity_id
_entity_poly.type
_entity_poly.pdbx_seq_one_letter_code
_entity_poly.pdbx_strand_id
1 'polypeptide(L)'
;MLYPSPAVNHCHAMLNALRAALHGEESRLLSRHLLGLDGSLQPHDLILSELNFVEDLFTNFNSEETVILCLDDNDTLSSLYHQQLSILPEVAEESTYLLQALRSGTFDLDHTAQELVAFFIGHARARETYIDGLIQYAETFELYEMAEHWSHQARLTDQLIEDGKELLVELSNSSHYSRYLLHRIYDQTVLIPASLLCQMHDMVRILHLEHDEFSYEDAMFDLEEASEWASREISPEQAGYWRAYGISPVAFDEWVKFGFLEPKSAGSWKIRGFTPAEADQWALSGFDASEADLFKLSGCDNPVTAQSARETTH
;
A
#
# COMPACT_ATOMS: atom_id res chain seq x y z
N MET A 1 14.75 -2.97 36.56
CA MET A 1 13.62 -2.81 35.63
C MET A 1 14.17 -2.04 34.45
N LEU A 2 14.47 -2.75 33.36
CA LEU A 2 14.71 -2.10 32.08
C LEU A 2 13.31 -1.79 31.54
N TYR A 3 12.97 -0.52 31.42
CA TYR A 3 11.76 -0.12 30.71
C TYR A 3 11.89 -0.60 29.26
N PRO A 4 10.81 -1.09 28.63
CA PRO A 4 10.85 -1.38 27.20
C PRO A 4 11.29 -0.11 26.48
N SER A 5 12.19 -0.26 25.51
CA SER A 5 12.54 0.85 24.62
C SER A 5 11.24 1.38 24.00
N PRO A 6 10.99 2.70 23.99
CA PRO A 6 9.86 3.30 23.30
C PRO A 6 9.66 2.74 21.88
N ALA A 7 10.74 2.36 21.19
CA ALA A 7 10.74 1.69 19.89
C ALA A 7 9.80 0.48 19.78
N VAL A 8 9.77 -0.35 20.82
CA VAL A 8 9.03 -1.62 20.84
C VAL A 8 7.52 -1.37 20.89
N ASN A 9 7.08 -0.41 21.70
CA ASN A 9 5.67 -0.04 21.81
C ASN A 9 5.13 0.50 20.48
N HIS A 10 5.94 1.28 19.75
CA HIS A 10 5.56 1.82 18.44
C HIS A 10 5.47 0.72 17.38
N CYS A 11 6.44 -0.19 17.30
CA CYS A 11 6.39 -1.31 16.34
C CYS A 11 5.15 -2.18 16.54
N HIS A 12 4.71 -2.39 17.78
CA HIS A 12 3.50 -3.15 18.07
C HIS A 12 2.21 -2.41 17.66
N ALA A 13 2.12 -1.10 17.91
CA ALA A 13 1.01 -0.28 17.43
C ALA A 13 0.92 -0.31 15.89
N MET A 14 2.07 -0.22 15.21
CA MET A 14 2.19 -0.33 13.75
C MET A 14 1.73 -1.70 13.23
N LEU A 15 2.19 -2.78 13.86
CA LEU A 15 1.79 -4.16 13.50
C LEU A 15 0.30 -4.42 13.73
N ASN A 16 -0.28 -3.87 14.80
CA ASN A 16 -1.71 -3.97 15.06
C ASN A 16 -2.52 -3.13 14.07
N ALA A 17 -2.05 -1.95 13.67
CA ALA A 17 -2.67 -1.15 12.60
C ALA A 17 -2.66 -1.90 11.26
N LEU A 18 -1.55 -2.54 10.91
CA LEU A 18 -1.45 -3.36 9.71
C LEU A 18 -2.35 -4.60 9.79
N ARG A 19 -2.41 -5.28 10.94
CA ARG A 19 -3.35 -6.40 11.16
C ARG A 19 -4.80 -5.96 11.04
N ALA A 20 -5.17 -4.81 11.60
CA ALA A 20 -6.53 -4.28 11.51
C ALA A 20 -6.91 -3.96 10.05
N ALA A 21 -5.98 -3.39 9.27
CA ALA A 21 -6.19 -3.15 7.84
C ALA A 21 -6.33 -4.44 7.02
N LEU A 22 -5.62 -5.51 7.39
CA LEU A 22 -5.54 -6.76 6.62
C LEU A 22 -6.57 -7.83 7.02
N HIS A 23 -6.94 -7.93 8.30
CA HIS A 23 -7.74 -9.01 8.85
C HIS A 23 -9.16 -8.60 9.24
N GLY A 24 -9.65 -7.47 8.74
CA GLY A 24 -10.93 -6.93 9.13
C GLY A 24 -12.12 -7.79 8.71
N GLU A 25 -12.43 -8.84 9.46
CA GLU A 25 -13.82 -9.23 9.70
C GLU A 25 -14.57 -8.00 10.23
N GLU A 26 -13.89 -7.15 11.00
CA GLU A 26 -14.31 -5.79 11.35
C GLU A 26 -14.35 -4.82 10.17
N SER A 27 -13.41 -4.82 9.21
CA SER A 27 -13.51 -3.99 7.98
C SER A 27 -14.65 -4.46 7.06
N ARG A 28 -14.94 -5.76 7.03
CA ARG A 28 -16.12 -6.35 6.34
C ARG A 28 -17.42 -6.05 7.08
N LEU A 29 -17.44 -6.12 8.41
CA LEU A 29 -18.58 -5.73 9.25
C LEU A 29 -18.82 -4.22 9.14
N LEU A 30 -17.78 -3.42 9.22
CA LEU A 30 -17.75 -1.98 9.00
C LEU A 30 -18.27 -1.67 7.60
N SER A 31 -17.75 -2.29 6.54
CA SER A 31 -18.30 -2.14 5.18
C SER A 31 -19.80 -2.45 5.15
N ARG A 32 -20.24 -3.59 5.68
CA ARG A 32 -21.68 -3.95 5.74
C ARG A 32 -22.53 -2.95 6.52
N HIS A 33 -21.98 -2.41 7.61
CA HIS A 33 -22.64 -1.45 8.49
C HIS A 33 -22.70 -0.05 7.84
N LEU A 34 -21.57 0.47 7.34
CA LEU A 34 -21.43 1.74 6.60
C LEU A 34 -22.32 1.80 5.35
N LEU A 35 -22.51 0.66 4.68
CA LEU A 35 -23.29 0.55 3.46
C LEU A 35 -24.78 0.32 3.72
N GLY A 36 -25.21 0.29 4.98
CA GLY A 36 -26.61 0.11 5.36
C GLY A 36 -27.18 -1.26 5.00
N LEU A 37 -26.34 -2.27 4.78
CA LEU A 37 -26.76 -3.63 4.43
C LEU A 37 -27.46 -4.34 5.61
N ASP A 38 -27.39 -3.77 6.82
CA ASP A 38 -28.14 -4.18 8.02
C ASP A 38 -29.49 -3.44 8.21
N GLY A 39 -29.86 -2.56 7.29
CA GLY A 39 -31.23 -2.02 7.15
C GLY A 39 -31.74 -1.07 8.25
N SER A 40 -30.89 -0.58 9.16
CA SER A 40 -31.38 0.16 10.34
C SER A 40 -30.93 1.63 10.50
N LEU A 41 -29.98 2.14 9.70
CA LEU A 41 -29.45 3.52 9.85
C LEU A 41 -29.02 4.13 8.50
N GLN A 42 -29.01 5.46 8.41
CA GLN A 42 -28.56 6.18 7.20
C GLN A 42 -27.01 6.09 7.09
N PRO A 43 -26.45 5.75 5.90
CA PRO A 43 -25.02 5.48 5.70
C PRO A 43 -24.07 6.55 6.25
N HIS A 44 -24.46 7.82 6.17
CA HIS A 44 -23.62 8.95 6.57
C HIS A 44 -23.36 9.03 8.09
N ASP A 45 -24.35 8.70 8.93
CA ASP A 45 -24.20 8.80 10.39
C ASP A 45 -23.43 7.61 10.99
N LEU A 46 -23.44 6.47 10.27
CA LEU A 46 -22.66 5.26 10.55
C LEU A 46 -21.16 5.44 10.26
N ILE A 47 -20.84 6.15 9.18
CA ILE A 47 -19.45 6.45 8.79
C ILE A 47 -18.75 7.27 9.86
N LEU A 48 -19.42 8.25 10.45
CA LEU A 48 -18.82 9.10 11.48
C LEU A 48 -18.73 8.41 12.85
N SER A 49 -19.67 7.53 13.22
CA SER A 49 -19.61 6.82 14.51
C SER A 49 -18.54 5.73 14.54
N GLU A 50 -18.29 5.07 13.42
CA GLU A 50 -17.34 3.96 13.35
C GLU A 50 -15.91 4.41 13.04
N LEU A 51 -15.72 5.54 12.34
CA LEU A 51 -14.41 6.19 12.28
C LEU A 51 -13.91 6.52 13.71
N ASN A 52 -14.80 6.90 14.62
CA ASN A 52 -14.47 7.09 16.04
C ASN A 52 -14.23 5.77 16.78
N PHE A 53 -14.87 4.66 16.39
CA PHE A 53 -14.64 3.34 16.99
C PHE A 53 -13.25 2.79 16.65
N VAL A 54 -12.80 2.97 15.40
CA VAL A 54 -11.43 2.65 14.99
C VAL A 54 -10.43 3.48 15.80
N GLU A 55 -10.66 4.78 15.98
CA GLU A 55 -9.87 5.64 16.88
C GLU A 55 -9.86 5.12 18.35
N ASP A 56 -11.01 4.70 18.89
CA ASP A 56 -11.13 4.14 20.24
C ASP A 56 -10.42 2.78 20.41
N LEU A 57 -10.44 1.93 19.38
CA LEU A 57 -9.76 0.64 19.38
C LEU A 57 -8.23 0.83 19.42
N PHE A 58 -7.72 1.84 18.73
CA PHE A 58 -6.30 2.22 18.74
C PHE A 58 -5.87 2.92 20.03
N THR A 59 -6.75 3.68 20.68
CA THR A 59 -6.45 4.38 21.94
C THR A 59 -6.28 3.41 23.14
N ASN A 60 -6.86 2.20 23.06
CA ASN A 60 -6.91 1.25 24.17
C ASN A 60 -5.72 0.25 24.26
N PHE A 61 -4.74 0.28 23.35
CA PHE A 61 -3.60 -0.65 23.33
C PHE A 61 -2.40 -0.27 24.23
N ASN A 62 -2.59 0.65 25.19
CA ASN A 62 -1.54 1.23 26.04
C ASN A 62 -1.08 0.37 27.25
N SER A 63 -1.20 -0.96 27.24
CA SER A 63 -0.72 -1.78 28.38
C SER A 63 0.71 -2.32 28.17
N GLU A 64 1.67 -1.77 28.91
CA GLU A 64 3.13 -1.98 28.85
C GLU A 64 3.62 -3.43 29.08
N GLU A 65 2.83 -4.33 29.67
CA GLU A 65 3.33 -5.62 30.20
C GLU A 65 3.38 -6.81 29.21
N THR A 66 2.71 -6.75 28.06
CA THR A 66 2.70 -7.87 27.07
C THR A 66 3.83 -7.76 26.03
N VAL A 67 4.60 -6.67 26.06
CA VAL A 67 5.30 -6.12 24.88
C VAL A 67 6.78 -6.53 24.80
N ILE A 68 7.38 -6.97 25.91
CA ILE A 68 8.83 -7.27 25.99
C ILE A 68 9.20 -8.68 25.48
N LEU A 69 8.24 -9.59 25.35
CA LEU A 69 8.52 -11.01 25.02
C LEU A 69 8.49 -11.34 23.52
N CYS A 70 8.07 -10.42 22.65
CA CYS A 70 7.80 -10.72 21.23
C CYS A 70 8.86 -10.21 20.23
N LEU A 71 9.78 -9.32 20.60
CA LEU A 71 10.75 -8.73 19.66
C LEU A 71 12.19 -9.24 19.80
N ASP A 72 12.52 -9.95 20.88
CA ASP A 72 13.81 -10.69 21.00
C ASP A 72 13.78 -12.01 20.20
N ASP A 73 12.65 -12.33 19.57
CA ASP A 73 12.44 -13.57 18.84
C ASP A 73 12.26 -13.27 17.35
N ASN A 74 13.32 -13.46 16.57
CA ASN A 74 13.29 -13.43 15.11
C ASN A 74 12.18 -14.32 14.55
N ASP A 75 11.76 -15.38 15.26
CA ASP A 75 10.67 -16.24 14.85
C ASP A 75 9.31 -15.52 14.89
N THR A 76 9.11 -14.54 15.79
CA THR A 76 7.85 -13.77 15.87
C THR A 76 7.72 -12.79 14.71
N LEU A 77 8.80 -12.07 14.36
CA LEU A 77 8.81 -11.17 13.20
C LEU A 77 8.68 -11.95 11.89
N SER A 78 9.37 -13.07 11.78
CA SER A 78 9.24 -13.99 10.64
C SER A 78 7.81 -14.53 10.52
N SER A 79 7.19 -14.95 11.63
CA SER A 79 5.79 -15.40 11.67
C SER A 79 4.81 -14.31 11.23
N LEU A 80 4.99 -13.08 11.72
CA LEU A 80 4.22 -11.90 11.31
C LEU A 80 4.38 -11.61 9.82
N TYR A 81 5.62 -11.63 9.33
CA TYR A 81 5.95 -11.43 7.92
C TYR A 81 5.25 -12.48 7.05
N HIS A 82 5.35 -13.77 7.41
CA HIS A 82 4.67 -14.86 6.72
C HIS A 82 3.13 -14.76 6.79
N GLN A 83 2.57 -14.35 7.92
CA GLN A 83 1.13 -14.12 8.07
C GLN A 83 0.62 -12.98 7.17
N GLN A 84 1.39 -11.90 7.03
CA GLN A 84 1.02 -10.80 6.15
C GLN A 84 1.18 -11.19 4.68
N LEU A 85 2.28 -11.88 4.34
CA LEU A 85 2.48 -12.47 3.01
C LEU A 85 1.35 -13.41 2.60
N SER A 86 0.67 -14.09 3.53
CA SER A 86 -0.46 -14.96 3.17
C SER A 86 -1.73 -14.22 2.75
N ILE A 87 -1.87 -12.93 3.10
CA ILE A 87 -3.06 -12.12 2.79
C ILE A 87 -2.87 -11.31 1.50
N LEU A 88 -1.63 -10.96 1.15
CA LEU A 88 -1.33 -10.21 -0.07
C LEU A 88 -1.89 -10.85 -1.35
N PRO A 89 -1.90 -12.20 -1.53
CA PRO A 89 -2.55 -12.83 -2.66
C PRO A 89 -4.04 -12.50 -2.75
N GLU A 90 -4.79 -12.47 -1.64
CA GLU A 90 -6.22 -12.15 -1.66
C GLU A 90 -6.46 -10.71 -2.17
N VAL A 91 -5.71 -9.74 -1.65
CA VAL A 91 -5.81 -8.33 -2.08
C VAL A 91 -5.42 -8.16 -3.56
N ALA A 92 -4.37 -8.87 -3.99
CA ALA A 92 -3.93 -8.86 -5.38
C ALA A 92 -4.96 -9.53 -6.32
N GLU A 93 -5.61 -10.60 -5.87
CA GLU A 93 -6.69 -11.29 -6.58
C GLU A 93 -7.91 -10.39 -6.75
N GLU A 94 -8.35 -9.69 -5.70
CA GLU A 94 -9.47 -8.73 -5.77
C GLU A 94 -9.18 -7.56 -6.71
N SER A 95 -7.96 -7.01 -6.65
CA SER A 95 -7.52 -5.94 -7.58
C SER A 95 -7.49 -6.45 -9.03
N THR A 96 -7.04 -7.69 -9.24
CA THR A 96 -7.00 -8.33 -10.56
C THR A 96 -8.40 -8.61 -11.07
N TYR A 97 -9.32 -9.02 -10.21
CA TYR A 97 -10.72 -9.22 -10.54
C TYR A 97 -11.37 -7.91 -11.01
N LEU A 98 -11.13 -6.79 -10.31
CA LEU A 98 -11.59 -5.47 -10.75
C LEU A 98 -11.04 -5.10 -12.13
N LEU A 99 -9.77 -5.36 -12.39
CA LEU A 99 -9.15 -5.13 -13.72
C LEU A 99 -9.80 -5.99 -14.82
N GLN A 100 -10.10 -7.26 -14.53
CA GLN A 100 -10.80 -8.14 -15.47
C GLN A 100 -12.23 -7.67 -15.73
N ALA A 101 -12.93 -7.18 -14.70
CA ALA A 101 -14.25 -6.57 -14.85
C ALA A 101 -14.19 -5.31 -15.71
N LEU A 102 -13.22 -4.42 -15.47
CA LEU A 102 -12.95 -3.21 -16.28
C LEU A 102 -12.67 -3.53 -17.77
N ARG A 103 -12.05 -4.68 -18.05
CA ARG A 103 -11.77 -5.16 -19.41
C ARG A 103 -12.96 -5.80 -20.09
N SER A 104 -13.78 -6.54 -19.35
CA SER A 104 -14.93 -7.28 -19.88
C SER A 104 -16.20 -6.43 -20.04
N GLY A 105 -16.33 -5.34 -19.29
CA GLY A 105 -17.49 -4.44 -19.34
C GLY A 105 -18.77 -5.03 -18.71
N THR A 106 -18.66 -6.15 -18.00
CA THR A 106 -19.77 -6.76 -17.24
C THR A 106 -19.61 -6.44 -15.77
N PHE A 107 -20.60 -5.77 -15.18
CA PHE A 107 -20.51 -5.25 -13.81
C PHE A 107 -21.71 -5.70 -12.97
N ASP A 108 -21.47 -6.65 -12.07
CA ASP A 108 -22.19 -6.76 -10.79
C ASP A 108 -21.13 -6.53 -9.70
N LEU A 109 -20.72 -5.26 -9.59
CA LEU A 109 -19.54 -4.83 -8.84
C LEU A 109 -19.87 -3.99 -7.60
N ASP A 110 -21.16 -3.82 -7.27
CA ASP A 110 -21.58 -2.97 -6.14
C ASP A 110 -20.83 -3.37 -4.87
N HIS A 111 -20.75 -4.67 -4.59
CA HIS A 111 -20.02 -5.17 -3.45
C HIS A 111 -18.49 -5.01 -3.56
N THR A 112 -17.88 -5.45 -4.67
CA THR A 112 -16.42 -5.40 -4.86
C THR A 112 -15.86 -3.98 -4.83
N ALA A 113 -16.54 -3.02 -5.47
CA ALA A 113 -16.08 -1.62 -5.50
C ALA A 113 -16.13 -0.99 -4.11
N GLN A 114 -17.18 -1.30 -3.33
CA GLN A 114 -17.32 -0.85 -1.95
C GLN A 114 -16.25 -1.46 -1.05
N GLU A 115 -15.99 -2.77 -1.17
CA GLU A 115 -14.94 -3.45 -0.39
C GLU A 115 -13.54 -2.89 -0.70
N LEU A 116 -13.24 -2.62 -1.98
CA LEU A 116 -11.97 -2.04 -2.39
C LEU A 116 -11.78 -0.61 -1.87
N VAL A 117 -12.82 0.22 -1.86
CA VAL A 117 -12.74 1.56 -1.26
C VAL A 117 -12.60 1.50 0.25
N ALA A 118 -13.33 0.60 0.92
CA ALA A 118 -13.16 0.39 2.35
C ALA A 118 -11.73 -0.07 2.68
N PHE A 119 -11.18 -1.00 1.89
CA PHE A 119 -9.81 -1.45 2.02
C PHE A 119 -8.78 -0.33 1.79
N PHE A 120 -9.01 0.52 0.78
CA PHE A 120 -8.18 1.70 0.53
C PHE A 120 -8.16 2.68 1.72
N ILE A 121 -9.34 3.03 2.24
CA ILE A 121 -9.46 3.91 3.42
C ILE A 121 -8.78 3.27 4.64
N GLY A 122 -9.02 1.98 4.87
CA GLY A 122 -8.38 1.22 5.94
C GLY A 122 -6.85 1.22 5.82
N HIS A 123 -6.32 1.03 4.61
CA HIS A 123 -4.88 1.14 4.34
C HIS A 123 -4.35 2.54 4.62
N ALA A 124 -5.04 3.58 4.16
CA ALA A 124 -4.62 4.97 4.37
C ALA A 124 -4.56 5.32 5.87
N ARG A 125 -5.54 4.87 6.67
CA ARG A 125 -5.54 5.03 8.13
C ARG A 125 -4.44 4.23 8.82
N ALA A 126 -4.22 2.98 8.43
CA ALA A 126 -3.12 2.20 8.96
C ALA A 126 -1.76 2.83 8.63
N ARG A 127 -1.62 3.43 7.43
CA ARG A 127 -0.43 4.18 7.02
C ARG A 127 -0.23 5.44 7.86
N GLU A 128 -1.30 6.17 8.20
CA GLU A 128 -1.25 7.35 9.06
C GLU A 128 -0.69 6.98 10.45
N THR A 129 -1.31 5.99 11.10
CA THR A 129 -0.83 5.47 12.39
C THR A 129 0.61 4.97 12.32
N TYR A 130 0.97 4.31 11.21
CA TYR A 130 2.34 3.85 10.97
C TYR A 130 3.32 5.02 10.91
N ILE A 131 3.03 6.06 10.12
CA ILE A 131 3.89 7.24 9.98
C ILE A 131 4.01 8.01 11.29
N ASP A 132 2.91 8.20 12.01
CA ASP A 132 2.92 8.89 13.30
C ASP A 132 3.81 8.16 14.30
N GLY A 133 3.74 6.82 14.32
CA GLY A 133 4.63 6.00 15.13
C GLY A 133 6.11 6.18 14.78
N LEU A 134 6.43 6.36 13.49
CA LEU A 134 7.80 6.64 13.04
C LEU A 134 8.29 8.04 13.39
N ILE A 135 7.42 9.04 13.29
CA ILE A 135 7.74 10.41 13.71
C ILE A 135 8.02 10.41 15.21
N GLN A 136 7.13 9.83 16.01
CA GLN A 136 7.29 9.77 17.47
C GLN A 136 8.55 9.00 17.88
N TYR A 137 8.83 7.87 17.20
CA TYR A 137 10.08 7.14 17.37
C TYR A 137 11.28 8.06 17.08
N ALA A 138 11.32 8.68 15.90
CA ALA A 138 12.44 9.52 15.49
C ALA A 138 12.65 10.71 16.44
N GLU A 139 11.58 11.37 16.90
CA GLU A 139 11.66 12.46 17.88
C GLU A 139 12.19 11.99 19.24
N THR A 140 11.75 10.81 19.71
CA THR A 140 12.18 10.23 20.99
C THR A 140 13.68 9.94 21.02
N PHE A 141 14.26 9.53 19.89
CA PHE A 141 15.67 9.22 19.74
C PHE A 141 16.48 10.36 19.11
N GLU A 142 15.91 11.57 19.02
CA GLU A 142 16.56 12.77 18.46
C GLU A 142 17.06 12.60 17.00
N LEU A 143 16.38 11.74 16.21
CA LEU A 143 16.65 11.47 14.80
C LEU A 143 15.90 12.46 13.88
N TYR A 144 16.24 13.75 13.97
CA TYR A 144 15.44 14.82 13.34
C TYR A 144 15.29 14.71 11.82
N GLU A 145 16.31 14.25 11.09
CA GLU A 145 16.23 14.05 9.63
C GLU A 145 15.17 12.99 9.26
N MET A 146 15.08 11.92 10.06
CA MET A 146 14.06 10.89 9.92
C MET A 146 12.66 11.44 10.25
N ALA A 147 12.53 12.21 11.33
CA ALA A 147 11.26 12.83 11.70
C ALA A 147 10.76 13.80 10.60
N GLU A 148 11.64 14.60 10.01
CA GLU A 148 11.31 15.50 8.90
C GLU A 148 10.86 14.72 7.65
N HIS A 149 11.59 13.66 7.30
CA HIS A 149 11.24 12.78 6.18
C HIS A 149 9.82 12.21 6.33
N TRP A 150 9.51 11.63 7.50
CA TRP A 150 8.20 11.03 7.76
C TRP A 150 7.08 12.07 7.92
N SER A 151 7.39 13.26 8.43
CA SER A 151 6.43 14.38 8.45
C SER A 151 6.00 14.81 7.04
N HIS A 152 6.86 14.66 6.03
CA HIS A 152 6.46 14.87 4.65
C HIS A 152 5.50 13.77 4.16
N GLN A 153 5.74 12.52 4.54
CA GLN A 153 4.88 11.37 4.19
C GLN A 153 3.50 11.45 4.86
N ALA A 154 3.41 12.02 6.07
CA ALA A 154 2.14 12.23 6.78
C ALA A 154 1.16 13.04 5.92
N ARG A 155 1.63 14.16 5.34
CA ARG A 155 0.81 15.00 4.44
C ARG A 155 0.29 14.26 3.21
N LEU A 156 1.08 13.33 2.66
CA LEU A 156 0.63 12.52 1.53
C LEU A 156 -0.44 11.52 1.95
N THR A 157 -0.41 11.08 3.21
CA THR A 157 -1.37 10.13 3.75
C THR A 157 -2.71 10.79 4.08
N ASP A 158 -2.69 12.05 4.55
CA ASP A 158 -3.89 12.88 4.67
C ASP A 158 -4.65 12.96 3.34
N GLN A 159 -3.91 13.17 2.24
CA GLN A 159 -4.50 13.20 0.90
C GLN A 159 -5.13 11.87 0.51
N LEU A 160 -4.50 10.73 0.83
CA LEU A 160 -5.08 9.41 0.56
C LEU A 160 -6.40 9.18 1.32
N ILE A 161 -6.49 9.67 2.56
CA ILE A 161 -7.70 9.58 3.37
C ILE A 161 -8.83 10.41 2.74
N GLU A 162 -8.54 11.64 2.30
CA GLU A 162 -9.51 12.49 1.63
C GLU A 162 -9.94 11.91 0.27
N ASP A 163 -9.00 11.41 -0.54
CA ASP A 163 -9.30 10.73 -1.80
C ASP A 163 -10.23 9.53 -1.57
N GLY A 164 -10.02 8.78 -0.50
CA GLY A 164 -10.86 7.63 -0.13
C GLY A 164 -12.28 8.05 0.26
N LYS A 165 -12.42 9.14 1.02
CA LYS A 165 -13.74 9.71 1.38
C LYS A 165 -14.47 10.19 0.12
N GLU A 166 -13.78 10.86 -0.79
CA GLU A 166 -14.37 11.30 -2.06
C GLU A 166 -14.89 10.12 -2.88
N LEU A 167 -14.10 9.05 -3.00
CA LEU A 167 -14.51 7.82 -3.69
C LEU A 167 -15.74 7.19 -3.04
N LEU A 168 -15.81 7.16 -1.71
CA LEU A 168 -16.97 6.64 -0.98
C LEU A 168 -18.24 7.45 -1.23
N VAL A 169 -18.13 8.79 -1.26
CA VAL A 169 -19.24 9.69 -1.59
C VAL A 169 -19.69 9.50 -3.04
N GLU A 170 -18.74 9.38 -3.99
CA GLU A 170 -19.04 9.15 -5.40
C GLU A 170 -19.75 7.79 -5.60
N LEU A 171 -19.27 6.73 -4.94
CA LEU A 171 -19.89 5.41 -4.95
C LEU A 171 -21.31 5.44 -4.38
N SER A 172 -21.51 6.10 -3.24
CA SER A 172 -22.81 6.14 -2.54
C SER A 172 -23.91 6.89 -3.32
N ASN A 173 -23.51 7.86 -4.14
CA ASN A 173 -24.43 8.67 -4.94
C ASN A 173 -24.66 8.12 -6.36
N SER A 174 -23.93 7.09 -6.77
CA SER A 174 -23.98 6.54 -8.12
C SER A 174 -24.98 5.40 -8.21
N SER A 175 -25.98 5.50 -9.07
CA SER A 175 -26.86 4.36 -9.41
C SER A 175 -26.20 3.34 -10.33
N HIS A 176 -25.14 3.76 -11.04
CA HIS A 176 -24.28 2.94 -11.89
C HIS A 176 -22.86 3.50 -11.82
N TYR A 177 -21.85 2.63 -11.70
CA TYR A 177 -20.47 3.08 -11.66
C TYR A 177 -19.95 3.40 -13.05
N SER A 178 -19.42 4.61 -13.21
CA SER A 178 -18.74 4.98 -14.44
C SER A 178 -17.44 4.18 -14.58
N ARG A 179 -17.02 3.92 -15.83
CA ARG A 179 -15.71 3.29 -16.10
C ARG A 179 -14.56 4.09 -15.47
N TYR A 180 -14.71 5.41 -15.45
CA TYR A 180 -13.75 6.32 -14.83
C TYR A 180 -13.65 6.12 -13.30
N LEU A 181 -14.79 6.04 -12.60
CA LEU A 181 -14.81 5.78 -11.16
C LEU A 181 -14.17 4.43 -10.83
N LEU A 182 -14.55 3.36 -11.55
CA LEU A 182 -13.95 2.04 -11.35
C LEU A 182 -12.43 2.04 -11.61
N HIS A 183 -11.98 2.78 -12.61
CA HIS A 183 -10.55 2.94 -12.86
C HIS A 183 -9.84 3.70 -11.74
N ARG A 184 -10.43 4.79 -11.21
CA ARG A 184 -9.87 5.50 -10.05
C ARG A 184 -9.74 4.58 -8.84
N ILE A 185 -10.75 3.77 -8.55
CA ILE A 185 -10.71 2.79 -7.46
C ILE A 185 -9.56 1.80 -7.68
N TYR A 186 -9.44 1.25 -8.89
CA TYR A 186 -8.33 0.37 -9.26
C TYR A 186 -6.97 1.05 -9.07
N ASP A 187 -6.83 2.29 -9.55
CA ASP A 187 -5.59 3.05 -9.49
C ASP A 187 -5.09 3.26 -8.05
N GLN A 188 -6.02 3.56 -7.14
CA GLN A 188 -5.73 3.77 -5.72
C GLN A 188 -5.45 2.46 -4.96
N THR A 189 -6.00 1.33 -5.42
CA THR A 189 -5.93 0.06 -4.68
C THR A 189 -4.83 -0.88 -5.16
N VAL A 190 -4.48 -0.83 -6.44
CA VAL A 190 -3.57 -1.80 -7.06
C VAL A 190 -2.17 -1.81 -6.47
N LEU A 191 -1.70 -0.67 -5.92
CA LEU A 191 -0.37 -0.57 -5.29
C LEU A 191 -0.38 -0.81 -3.77
N ILE A 192 -1.54 -1.05 -3.15
CA ILE A 192 -1.60 -1.28 -1.69
C ILE A 192 -0.74 -2.48 -1.26
N PRO A 193 -0.76 -3.65 -1.92
CA PRO A 193 0.10 -4.77 -1.53
C PRO A 193 1.60 -4.40 -1.47
N ALA A 194 2.09 -3.68 -2.49
CA ALA A 194 3.47 -3.24 -2.54
C ALA A 194 3.78 -2.18 -1.47
N SER A 195 2.84 -1.27 -1.21
CA SER A 195 2.95 -0.26 -0.13
C SER A 195 3.09 -0.92 1.25
N LEU A 196 2.28 -1.93 1.53
CA LEU A 196 2.35 -2.71 2.78
C LEU A 196 3.69 -3.43 2.91
N LEU A 197 4.18 -4.06 1.84
CA LEU A 197 5.50 -4.71 1.83
C LEU A 197 6.65 -3.71 2.06
N CYS A 198 6.54 -2.49 1.54
CA CYS A 198 7.51 -1.43 1.83
C CYS A 198 7.48 -1.06 3.33
N GLN A 199 6.30 -0.87 3.92
CA GLN A 199 6.15 -0.57 5.34
C GLN A 199 6.71 -1.69 6.22
N MET A 200 6.49 -2.95 5.84
CA MET A 200 7.08 -4.11 6.52
C MET A 200 8.60 -4.08 6.46
N HIS A 201 9.15 -3.81 5.27
CA HIS A 201 10.59 -3.68 5.10
C HIS A 201 11.17 -2.55 5.95
N ASP A 202 10.50 -1.40 6.01
CA ASP A 202 10.88 -0.28 6.86
C ASP A 202 10.85 -0.62 8.35
N MET A 203 9.83 -1.35 8.83
CA MET A 203 9.78 -1.82 10.22
C MET A 203 10.95 -2.74 10.55
N VAL A 204 11.23 -3.70 9.67
CA VAL A 204 12.37 -4.62 9.83
C VAL A 204 13.68 -3.83 9.90
N ARG A 205 13.86 -2.82 9.05
CA ARG A 205 15.03 -1.92 9.11
C ARG A 205 15.15 -1.19 10.44
N ILE A 206 14.06 -0.63 10.94
CA ILE A 206 14.04 0.12 12.20
C ILE A 206 14.43 -0.76 13.38
N LEU A 207 13.94 -2.00 13.41
CA LEU A 207 14.28 -2.98 14.44
C LEU A 207 15.78 -3.33 14.45
N HIS A 208 16.47 -3.12 13.34
CA HIS A 208 17.90 -3.35 13.21
C HIS A 208 18.76 -2.08 13.29
N LEU A 209 18.20 -0.92 13.67
CA LEU A 209 18.96 0.34 13.78
C LEU A 209 20.10 0.30 14.82
N GLU A 210 20.02 -0.61 15.79
CA GLU A 210 21.07 -0.81 16.80
C GLU A 210 22.27 -1.64 16.27
N HIS A 211 22.12 -2.25 15.09
CA HIS A 211 23.21 -2.97 14.43
C HIS A 211 23.99 -2.01 13.52
N ASP A 212 25.31 -2.20 13.46
CA ASP A 212 26.19 -1.36 12.63
C ASP A 212 25.87 -1.49 11.12
N GLU A 213 25.28 -2.60 10.69
CA GLU A 213 24.95 -2.88 9.30
C GLU A 213 23.60 -3.63 9.19
N PHE A 214 22.80 -3.25 8.19
CA PHE A 214 21.57 -3.96 7.80
C PHE A 214 21.91 -4.91 6.64
N SER A 215 21.71 -6.21 6.83
CA SER A 215 22.10 -7.26 5.89
C SER A 215 20.92 -7.78 5.06
N TYR A 216 21.22 -8.61 4.04
CA TYR A 216 20.17 -9.32 3.28
C TYR A 216 19.42 -10.35 4.11
N GLU A 217 20.08 -10.96 5.10
CA GLU A 217 19.44 -11.90 6.02
C GLU A 217 18.40 -11.16 6.87
N ASP A 218 18.76 -9.98 7.40
CA ASP A 218 17.84 -9.11 8.15
C ASP A 218 16.66 -8.69 7.28
N ALA A 219 16.91 -8.38 6.00
CA ALA A 219 15.88 -8.09 5.03
C ALA A 219 15.11 -9.32 4.50
N MET A 220 15.30 -10.49 5.11
CA MET A 220 14.60 -11.74 4.80
C MET A 220 14.77 -12.19 3.35
N PHE A 221 15.97 -12.03 2.78
CA PHE A 221 16.32 -12.62 1.49
C PHE A 221 16.91 -14.02 1.71
N ASP A 222 16.56 -14.96 0.84
CA ASP A 222 17.32 -16.21 0.78
C ASP A 222 18.71 -15.97 0.17
N LEU A 223 19.60 -16.93 0.36
CA LEU A 223 21.00 -16.81 -0.08
C LEU A 223 21.15 -16.65 -1.60
N GLU A 224 20.26 -17.27 -2.39
CA GLU A 224 20.31 -17.21 -3.85
C GLU A 224 19.88 -15.81 -4.32
N GLU A 225 18.73 -15.33 -3.85
CA GLU A 225 18.21 -13.99 -4.16
C GLU A 225 19.17 -12.89 -3.67
N ALA A 226 19.71 -13.01 -2.45
CA ALA A 226 20.68 -12.08 -1.89
C ALA A 226 21.94 -11.98 -2.75
N SER A 227 22.46 -13.12 -3.24
CA SER A 227 23.64 -13.13 -4.11
C SER A 227 23.37 -12.43 -5.45
N GLU A 228 22.16 -12.54 -5.99
CA GLU A 228 21.79 -11.86 -7.23
C GLU A 228 21.71 -10.34 -7.05
N TRP A 229 21.11 -9.86 -5.97
CA TRP A 229 21.07 -8.43 -5.65
C TRP A 229 22.47 -7.88 -5.36
N ALA A 230 23.27 -8.60 -4.59
CA ALA A 230 24.63 -8.20 -4.23
C ALA A 230 25.53 -8.08 -5.45
N SER A 231 25.38 -8.98 -6.44
CA SER A 231 26.14 -8.93 -7.70
C SER A 231 25.86 -7.68 -8.55
N ARG A 232 24.77 -6.96 -8.24
CA ARG A 232 24.35 -5.71 -8.89
C ARG A 232 24.65 -4.47 -8.05
N GLU A 233 25.34 -4.63 -6.92
CA GLU A 233 25.67 -3.56 -5.98
C GLU A 233 24.43 -2.85 -5.41
N ILE A 234 23.30 -3.56 -5.32
CA ILE A 234 22.04 -3.01 -4.78
C ILE A 234 21.93 -3.39 -3.32
N SER A 235 21.95 -2.42 -2.40
CA SER A 235 21.93 -2.70 -0.96
C SER A 235 20.66 -3.48 -0.54
N PRO A 236 20.66 -4.22 0.60
CA PRO A 236 19.48 -4.93 1.07
C PRO A 236 18.26 -4.01 1.30
N GLU A 237 18.49 -2.75 1.66
CA GLU A 237 17.44 -1.73 1.76
C GLU A 237 16.80 -1.45 0.40
N GLN A 238 17.63 -1.21 -0.62
CA GLN A 238 17.14 -0.94 -1.97
C GLN A 238 16.44 -2.16 -2.57
N ALA A 239 17.04 -3.35 -2.41
CA ALA A 239 16.50 -4.61 -2.88
C ALA A 239 15.12 -4.89 -2.26
N GLY A 240 14.94 -4.59 -0.97
CA GLY A 240 13.66 -4.77 -0.28
C GLY A 240 12.51 -4.01 -0.95
N TYR A 241 12.74 -2.76 -1.36
CA TYR A 241 11.73 -1.99 -2.08
C TYR A 241 11.46 -2.53 -3.49
N TRP A 242 12.49 -2.90 -4.26
CA TRP A 242 12.28 -3.50 -5.59
C TRP A 242 11.48 -4.80 -5.49
N ARG A 243 11.82 -5.67 -4.52
CA ARG A 243 11.09 -6.89 -4.22
C ARG A 243 9.65 -6.61 -3.79
N ALA A 244 9.40 -5.56 -3.00
CA ALA A 244 8.05 -5.15 -2.59
C ALA A 244 7.14 -4.80 -3.78
N TYR A 245 7.70 -4.20 -4.84
CA TYR A 245 6.99 -3.97 -6.11
C TYR A 245 7.02 -5.17 -7.06
N GLY A 246 7.41 -6.34 -6.56
CA GLY A 246 7.47 -7.60 -7.29
C GLY A 246 8.55 -7.65 -8.36
N ILE A 247 9.58 -6.79 -8.31
CA ILE A 247 10.64 -6.72 -9.33
C ILE A 247 11.82 -7.56 -8.84
N SER A 248 12.10 -8.65 -9.55
CA SER A 248 13.25 -9.53 -9.29
C SER A 248 14.56 -8.89 -9.73
N PRO A 249 15.73 -9.41 -9.29
CA PRO A 249 17.04 -8.92 -9.73
C PRO A 249 17.19 -8.85 -11.26
N VAL A 250 16.69 -9.87 -11.97
CA VAL A 250 16.73 -9.91 -13.44
C VAL A 250 15.85 -8.83 -14.06
N ALA A 251 14.63 -8.65 -13.53
CA ALA A 251 13.71 -7.62 -14.03
C ALA A 251 14.21 -6.20 -13.72
N PHE A 252 14.90 -6.01 -12.59
CA PHE A 252 15.49 -4.73 -12.19
C PHE A 252 16.41 -4.18 -13.27
N ASP A 253 17.32 -5.00 -13.81
CA ASP A 253 18.25 -4.57 -14.87
C ASP A 253 17.51 -4.05 -16.10
N GLU A 254 16.38 -4.68 -16.45
CA GLU A 254 15.55 -4.25 -17.57
C GLU A 254 14.87 -2.91 -17.29
N TRP A 255 14.24 -2.74 -16.13
CA TRP A 255 13.58 -1.48 -15.75
C TRP A 255 14.58 -0.31 -15.70
N VAL A 256 15.74 -0.51 -15.07
CA VAL A 256 16.80 0.52 -14.97
C VAL A 256 17.36 0.88 -16.35
N LYS A 257 17.52 -0.09 -17.25
CA LYS A 257 17.98 0.15 -18.63
C LYS A 257 17.06 1.11 -19.40
N PHE A 258 15.76 1.12 -19.08
CA PHE A 258 14.77 2.02 -19.67
C PHE A 258 14.53 3.29 -18.81
N GLY A 259 15.42 3.59 -17.87
CA GLY A 259 15.39 4.84 -17.11
C GLY A 259 14.45 4.84 -15.89
N PHE A 260 13.83 3.71 -15.56
CA PHE A 260 13.01 3.58 -14.36
C PHE A 260 13.91 3.26 -13.17
N LEU A 261 14.33 4.30 -12.45
CA LEU A 261 15.25 4.19 -11.30
C LEU A 261 14.53 4.04 -9.95
N GLU A 262 13.23 4.32 -9.90
CA GLU A 262 12.43 4.21 -8.68
C GLU A 262 11.56 2.94 -8.67
N PRO A 263 11.63 2.11 -7.61
CA PRO A 263 10.83 0.89 -7.49
C PRO A 263 9.33 1.13 -7.69
N LYS A 264 8.78 2.20 -7.09
CA LYS A 264 7.35 2.54 -7.18
C LYS A 264 6.93 2.86 -8.62
N SER A 265 7.76 3.61 -9.34
CA SER A 265 7.50 3.96 -10.74
C SER A 265 7.47 2.70 -11.60
N ALA A 266 8.53 1.89 -11.56
CA ALA A 266 8.62 0.63 -12.29
C ALA A 266 7.49 -0.35 -11.93
N GLY A 267 7.18 -0.47 -10.64
CA GLY A 267 6.10 -1.31 -10.13
C GLY A 267 4.72 -0.89 -10.65
N SER A 268 4.45 0.41 -10.72
CA SER A 268 3.18 0.95 -11.23
C SER A 268 2.93 0.58 -12.71
N TRP A 269 3.97 0.65 -13.54
CA TRP A 269 3.91 0.19 -14.93
C TRP A 269 3.79 -1.33 -15.02
N LYS A 270 4.62 -2.06 -14.27
CA LYS A 270 4.63 -3.53 -14.28
C LYS A 270 3.28 -4.13 -13.90
N ILE A 271 2.65 -3.63 -12.83
CA ILE A 271 1.39 -4.19 -12.32
C ILE A 271 0.22 -4.00 -13.30
N ARG A 272 0.29 -2.96 -14.15
CA ARG A 272 -0.65 -2.72 -15.26
C ARG A 272 -0.32 -3.54 -16.52
N GLY A 273 0.72 -4.37 -16.46
CA GLY A 273 1.10 -5.28 -17.54
C GLY A 273 1.92 -4.62 -18.65
N PHE A 274 2.55 -3.48 -18.39
CA PHE A 274 3.51 -2.89 -19.31
C PHE A 274 4.86 -3.57 -19.19
N THR A 275 5.48 -3.84 -20.34
CA THR A 275 6.91 -4.13 -20.40
C THR A 275 7.73 -2.84 -20.18
N PRO A 276 8.99 -2.93 -19.72
CA PRO A 276 9.84 -1.75 -19.56
C PRO A 276 9.95 -0.89 -20.83
N ALA A 277 10.03 -1.54 -21.99
CA ALA A 277 10.14 -0.86 -23.29
C ALA A 277 8.83 -0.15 -23.70
N GLU A 278 7.68 -0.74 -23.41
CA GLU A 278 6.40 -0.06 -23.64
C GLU A 278 6.24 1.11 -22.67
N ALA A 279 6.52 0.90 -21.38
CA ALA A 279 6.45 1.94 -20.36
C ALA A 279 7.28 3.17 -20.74
N ASP A 280 8.51 2.97 -21.23
CA ASP A 280 9.38 4.05 -21.72
C ASP A 280 8.72 4.87 -22.84
N GLN A 281 8.08 4.23 -23.82
CA GLN A 281 7.41 4.93 -24.92
C GLN A 281 6.24 5.80 -24.45
N TRP A 282 5.45 5.29 -23.50
CA TRP A 282 4.35 6.05 -22.89
C TRP A 282 4.87 7.19 -22.01
N ALA A 283 5.87 6.93 -21.18
CA ALA A 283 6.51 7.93 -20.33
C ALA A 283 7.16 9.07 -21.13
N LEU A 284 7.87 8.75 -22.22
CA LEU A 284 8.45 9.74 -23.14
C LEU A 284 7.39 10.60 -23.84
N SER A 285 6.17 10.09 -23.95
CA SER A 285 5.03 10.83 -24.50
C SER A 285 4.27 11.64 -23.43
N GLY A 286 4.78 11.67 -22.20
CA GLY A 286 4.21 12.44 -21.09
C GLY A 286 2.93 11.83 -20.52
N PHE A 287 2.84 10.50 -20.53
CA PHE A 287 1.81 9.75 -19.81
C PHE A 287 2.40 9.08 -18.59
N ASP A 288 1.65 9.04 -17.50
CA ASP A 288 1.92 8.11 -16.40
C ASP A 288 1.31 6.72 -16.67
N ALA A 289 1.59 5.77 -15.78
CA ALA A 289 1.11 4.39 -15.92
C ALA A 289 -0.42 4.28 -15.89
N SER A 290 -1.09 5.13 -15.09
CA SER A 290 -2.55 5.17 -14.92
C SER A 290 -3.23 5.67 -16.19
N GLU A 291 -2.74 6.79 -16.74
CA GLU A 291 -3.22 7.33 -18.01
C GLU A 291 -3.00 6.36 -19.17
N ALA A 292 -1.80 5.77 -19.25
CA ALA A 292 -1.48 4.81 -20.31
C ALA A 292 -2.41 3.58 -20.28
N ASP A 293 -2.71 3.05 -19.09
CA ASP A 293 -3.63 1.92 -18.93
C ASP A 293 -5.06 2.29 -19.36
N LEU A 294 -5.55 3.49 -19.00
CA LEU A 294 -6.84 4.01 -19.49
C LEU A 294 -6.94 4.04 -21.02
N PHE A 295 -5.87 4.49 -21.69
CA PHE A 295 -5.83 4.51 -23.14
C PHE A 295 -5.83 3.09 -23.73
N LYS A 296 -5.04 2.16 -23.19
CA LYS A 296 -5.05 0.75 -23.64
C LYS A 296 -6.40 0.09 -23.41
N LEU A 297 -7.03 0.33 -22.26
CA LEU A 297 -8.40 -0.13 -21.96
C LEU A 297 -9.44 0.43 -22.94
N SER A 298 -9.16 1.56 -23.57
CA SER A 298 -10.00 2.17 -24.62
C SER A 298 -9.63 1.71 -26.03
N GLY A 299 -8.69 0.77 -26.18
CA GLY A 299 -8.20 0.25 -27.46
C GLY A 299 -7.13 1.12 -28.13
N CYS A 300 -6.54 2.06 -27.40
CA CYS A 300 -5.44 2.90 -27.88
C CYS A 300 -4.10 2.34 -27.37
N ASP A 301 -3.48 1.47 -28.15
CA ASP A 301 -2.20 0.84 -27.79
C ASP A 301 -0.96 1.66 -28.19
N ASN A 302 -1.14 2.88 -28.72
CA ASN A 302 -0.06 3.73 -29.22
C ASN A 302 -0.05 5.10 -28.53
N PRO A 303 1.05 5.50 -27.86
CA PRO A 303 1.11 6.75 -27.12
C PRO A 303 1.00 8.01 -28.01
N VAL A 304 1.40 7.94 -29.28
CA VAL A 304 1.25 9.07 -30.23
C VAL A 304 -0.22 9.30 -30.56
N THR A 305 -0.98 8.23 -30.75
CA THR A 305 -2.43 8.30 -30.96
C THR A 305 -3.15 8.77 -29.70
N ALA A 306 -2.73 8.30 -28.53
CA ALA A 306 -3.24 8.77 -27.24
C ALA A 306 -3.00 10.27 -27.03
N GLN A 307 -1.79 10.76 -27.37
CA GLN A 307 -1.46 12.18 -27.27
C GLN A 307 -2.37 13.05 -28.13
N SER A 308 -2.59 12.62 -29.38
CA SER A 308 -3.49 13.32 -30.30
C SER A 308 -4.93 13.35 -29.76
N ALA A 309 -5.40 12.25 -29.15
CA ALA A 309 -6.73 12.18 -28.54
C ALA A 309 -6.85 13.09 -27.30
N ARG A 310 -5.80 13.15 -26.46
CA ARG A 310 -5.71 14.04 -25.30
C ARG A 310 -5.87 15.50 -25.71
N GLU A 311 -5.20 15.93 -26.78
CA GLU A 311 -5.27 17.30 -27.31
C GLU A 311 -6.66 17.68 -27.87
N THR A 312 -7.44 16.72 -28.36
CA THR A 312 -8.78 16.99 -28.92
C THR A 312 -9.91 17.06 -27.89
N THR A 313 -9.65 16.60 -26.66
CA THR A 313 -10.68 16.51 -25.60
C THR A 313 -10.71 17.75 -24.70
N HIS A 314 -9.72 18.65 -24.83
CA HIS A 314 -9.62 19.94 -24.13
C HIS A 314 -10.19 21.09 -24.97
#